data_AF-W8KJA8-F1
#
_entry.id   AF-W8KJA8-F1
#
_cell.length_a   1.000
_cell.length_b   1.000
_cell.length_c   1.000
_cell.angle_alpha   90.00
_cell.angle_beta   90.00
_cell.angle_gamma   90.00
#
_symmetry.space_group_name_H-M   'P 1'
#
loop_
_entity.id
_entity.type
_entity.pdbx_description
1 polymer ?
#
loop_
_entity_poly.entity_id
_entity_poly.type
_entity_poly.pdbx_seq_one_letter_code
_entity_poly.pdbx_strand_id
1 'polypeptide(L)'
;MTNTWPRLAAKPPQVAEDGSRRRVKPHPAKNLLLRLRDFRDAIWRFVTDWRVPFTNNLAERMVRPIKVKLKVIGGFRAMGGTRAFCIIRSVWETSKLRGQNPFKVLRVAATA
;
A
#
# COMPACT_ATOMS: atom_id res chain seq x y z
N MET A 1 29.36 21.96 -10.67
CA MET A 1 28.90 21.52 -9.33
C MET A 1 28.87 20.00 -9.33
N THR A 2 29.84 19.38 -8.65
CA THR A 2 30.10 17.93 -8.70
C THR A 2 29.09 17.18 -7.83
N ASN A 3 28.21 16.39 -8.44
CA ASN A 3 27.29 15.49 -7.74
C ASN A 3 28.08 14.30 -7.15
N THR A 4 28.82 14.52 -6.06
CA THR A 4 29.47 13.46 -5.29
C THR A 4 28.64 13.16 -4.04
N TRP A 5 27.54 12.45 -4.23
CA TRP A 5 26.90 11.76 -3.11
C TRP A 5 27.91 10.75 -2.55
N PRO A 6 28.16 10.69 -1.22
CA PRO A 6 28.98 9.64 -0.67
C PRO A 6 28.33 8.30 -1.00
N ARG A 7 29.08 7.41 -1.67
CA ARG A 7 28.63 6.02 -1.85
C ARG A 7 28.42 5.47 -0.45
N LEU A 8 27.15 5.32 -0.05
CA LEU A 8 26.79 4.54 1.13
C LEU A 8 27.55 3.21 1.02
N ALA A 9 28.47 2.96 1.94
CA ALA A 9 29.28 1.75 1.93
C ALA A 9 28.33 0.55 1.79
N ALA A 10 28.47 -0.19 0.69
CA ALA A 10 27.61 -1.32 0.42
C ALA A 10 27.76 -2.30 1.58
N LYS A 11 26.68 -2.56 2.32
CA LYS A 11 26.70 -3.58 3.38
C LYS A 11 27.18 -4.89 2.75
N PRO A 12 28.16 -5.59 3.34
CA PRO A 12 28.71 -6.82 2.77
C PRO A 12 27.58 -7.80 2.42
N PRO A 13 27.73 -8.58 1.33
CA PRO A 13 26.72 -9.57 0.95
C PRO A 13 26.46 -10.49 2.14
N GLN A 14 25.19 -10.62 2.51
CA GLN A 14 24.80 -11.50 3.61
C GLN A 14 24.98 -12.93 3.13
N VAL A 15 26.04 -13.58 3.59
CA VAL A 15 26.33 -15.00 3.37
C VAL A 15 25.56 -15.82 4.40
N ALA A 16 25.13 -17.03 4.03
CA ALA A 16 24.48 -17.94 4.97
C ALA A 16 25.50 -18.39 6.02
N GLU A 17 25.13 -18.40 7.30
CA GLU A 17 26.03 -18.72 8.42
C GLU A 17 26.57 -20.16 8.36
N ASP A 18 25.89 -21.04 7.64
CA ASP A 18 26.16 -22.48 7.53
C ASP A 18 26.95 -22.87 6.26
N GLY A 19 27.42 -21.90 5.46
CA GLY A 19 28.11 -22.16 4.20
C GLY A 19 27.21 -22.73 3.09
N SER A 20 25.89 -22.84 3.34
CA SER A 20 24.94 -23.29 2.33
C SER A 20 24.77 -22.24 1.22
N ARG A 21 24.53 -22.67 -0.02
CA ARG A 21 24.19 -21.79 -1.16
C ARG A 21 22.78 -21.17 -1.05
N ARG A 22 22.16 -21.17 0.13
CA ARG A 22 20.80 -20.67 0.31
C ARG A 22 20.78 -19.15 0.19
N ARG A 23 19.81 -18.62 -0.56
CA ARG A 23 19.59 -17.18 -0.66
C ARG A 23 19.22 -16.62 0.72
N VAL A 24 20.11 -15.83 1.30
CA VAL A 24 19.85 -15.14 2.57
C VAL A 24 18.78 -14.07 2.38
N LYS A 25 17.86 -13.99 3.34
CA LYS A 25 16.82 -12.96 3.34
C LYS A 25 17.50 -11.59 3.48
N PRO A 26 17.32 -10.67 2.52
CA PRO A 26 17.92 -9.34 2.60
C PRO A 26 17.41 -8.57 3.83
N HIS A 27 18.32 -7.83 4.46
CA HIS A 27 18.03 -6.96 5.59
C HIS A 27 16.82 -6.03 5.31
N PRO A 28 15.93 -5.76 6.29
CA PRO A 28 14.75 -4.91 6.10
C PRO A 28 15.06 -3.54 5.48
N ALA A 29 16.15 -2.90 5.88
CA ALA A 29 16.60 -1.63 5.31
C ALA A 29 16.90 -1.71 3.80
N LYS A 30 17.46 -2.83 3.31
CA LYS A 30 17.70 -3.05 1.89
C LYS A 30 16.38 -3.20 1.12
N ASN A 31 15.41 -3.91 1.69
CA ASN A 31 14.08 -4.06 1.08
C ASN A 31 13.33 -2.72 1.00
N LEU A 32 13.43 -1.92 2.06
CA LEU A 32 12.88 -0.57 2.08
C LEU A 32 13.53 0.30 1.01
N LEU A 33 14.87 0.34 0.95
CA LEU A 33 15.60 1.12 -0.05
C LEU A 33 15.22 0.72 -1.49
N LEU A 34 15.14 -0.58 -1.76
CA LEU A 34 14.71 -1.08 -3.07
C LEU A 34 13.28 -0.62 -3.40
N ARG A 35 12.35 -0.70 -2.44
CA ARG A 35 11.01 -0.16 -2.66
C ARG A 35 10.99 1.35 -2.89
N LEU A 36 11.76 2.12 -2.13
CA LEU A 36 11.85 3.57 -2.33
C LEU A 36 12.42 3.93 -3.71
N ARG A 37 13.37 3.13 -4.20
CA ARG A 37 13.95 3.27 -5.54
C ARG A 37 12.93 2.92 -6.63
N ASP A 38 12.31 1.74 -6.52
CA ASP A 38 11.45 1.18 -7.57
C ASP A 38 10.10 1.92 -7.67
N PHE A 39 9.62 2.50 -6.57
CA PHE A 39 8.37 3.26 -6.50
C PHE A 39 8.60 4.76 -6.26
N ARG A 40 9.77 5.28 -6.64
CA ARG A 40 10.15 6.70 -6.44
C ARG A 40 9.03 7.65 -6.89
N ASP A 41 8.51 7.48 -8.10
CA ASP A 41 7.53 8.41 -8.67
C ASP A 41 6.21 8.43 -7.88
N ALA A 42 5.79 7.30 -7.34
CA ALA A 42 4.60 7.20 -6.50
C ALA A 42 4.82 7.84 -5.12
N ILE A 43 6.01 7.66 -4.54
CA ILE A 43 6.37 8.18 -3.23
C ILE A 43 6.52 9.70 -3.27
N TRP A 44 7.17 10.23 -4.29
CA TRP A 44 7.40 11.67 -4.46
C TRP A 44 6.25 12.40 -5.16
N ARG A 45 5.14 11.71 -5.44
CA ARG A 45 4.00 12.27 -6.18
C ARG A 45 3.45 13.54 -5.56
N PHE A 46 3.43 13.64 -4.23
CA PHE A 46 2.95 14.82 -3.49
C PHE A 46 3.76 16.10 -3.77
N VAL A 47 5.01 15.98 -4.24
CA VAL A 47 5.85 17.12 -4.62
C VAL A 47 5.39 17.73 -5.95
N THR A 48 4.92 16.88 -6.86
CA THR A 48 4.48 17.30 -8.21
C THR A 48 2.99 17.55 -8.31
N ASP A 49 2.18 16.87 -7.49
CA ASP A 49 0.72 16.85 -7.57
C ASP A 49 0.12 17.13 -6.19
N TRP A 50 -0.30 18.39 -6.00
CA TRP A 50 -0.85 18.91 -4.75
C TRP A 50 -2.17 18.25 -4.32
N ARG A 51 -2.82 17.49 -5.21
CA ARG A 51 -4.03 16.73 -4.87
C ARG A 51 -3.71 15.51 -4.02
N VAL A 52 -2.45 15.07 -4.01
CA VAL A 52 -1.97 13.94 -3.21
C VAL A 52 -1.37 14.49 -1.90
N PRO A 53 -1.96 14.16 -0.73
CA PRO A 53 -1.42 14.64 0.53
C PRO A 53 -0.07 13.97 0.83
N PHE A 54 0.78 14.68 1.58
CA PHE A 54 2.05 14.14 2.08
C PHE A 54 1.88 12.93 3.01
N THR A 55 0.75 12.85 3.71
CA THR A 55 0.50 11.79 4.71
C THR A 55 -0.22 10.59 4.13
N ASN A 56 0.11 9.39 4.62
CA ASN A 56 -0.55 8.13 4.27
C ASN A 56 -1.88 7.89 5.01
N ASN A 57 -2.32 8.84 5.85
CA ASN A 57 -3.49 8.69 6.72
C ASN A 57 -4.76 8.29 5.95
N LEU A 58 -4.93 8.84 4.74
CA LEU A 58 -6.08 8.53 3.90
C LEU A 58 -6.10 7.05 3.50
N ALA A 59 -4.98 6.51 3.02
CA ALA A 59 -4.88 5.10 2.64
C ALA A 59 -5.07 4.16 3.83
N GLU A 60 -4.49 4.49 4.98
CA GLU A 60 -4.66 3.71 6.21
C GLU A 60 -6.12 3.67 6.66
N ARG A 61 -6.81 4.82 6.62
CA ARG A 61 -8.25 4.91 6.92
C ARG A 61 -9.09 4.09 5.95
N MET A 62 -8.73 4.04 4.67
CA MET A 62 -9.42 3.23 3.67
C MET A 62 -9.28 1.72 3.95
N VAL A 63 -8.09 1.27 4.37
CA VAL A 63 -7.78 -0.15 4.67
C VAL A 63 -8.28 -0.61 6.04
N ARG A 64 -8.34 0.29 7.04
CA ARG A 64 -8.68 -0.06 8.43
C ARG A 64 -9.98 -0.89 8.57
N PRO A 65 -11.08 -0.62 7.86
CA PRO A 65 -12.30 -1.42 7.99
C PRO A 65 -12.13 -2.88 7.62
N ILE A 66 -11.24 -3.23 6.68
CA ILE A 66 -10.92 -4.62 6.37
C ILE A 66 -10.29 -5.30 7.60
N LYS A 67 -9.32 -4.64 8.22
CA LYS A 67 -8.67 -5.15 9.44
C LYS A 67 -9.62 -5.21 10.63
N VAL A 68 -10.50 -4.23 10.81
CA VAL A 68 -11.53 -4.24 11.85
C VAL A 68 -12.52 -5.39 11.63
N LYS A 69 -12.96 -5.63 10.39
CA LYS A 69 -13.83 -6.78 10.06
C LYS A 69 -13.16 -8.11 10.43
N LEU A 70 -11.87 -8.25 10.13
CA LEU A 70 -11.10 -9.46 10.48
C LEU A 70 -10.85 -9.61 11.98
N LYS A 71 -10.48 -8.54 12.68
CA LYS A 71 -10.07 -8.59 14.10
C LYS A 71 -11.24 -8.59 15.08
N VAL A 72 -12.27 -7.78 14.81
CA VAL A 72 -13.34 -7.47 15.77
C VAL A 72 -14.66 -8.13 15.39
N ILE A 73 -15.02 -8.12 14.11
CA ILE A 73 -16.35 -8.55 13.63
C ILE A 73 -16.33 -10.02 13.14
N GLY A 74 -15.39 -10.83 13.64
CA GLY A 74 -15.30 -12.27 13.38
C GLY A 74 -14.92 -12.68 11.94
N GLY A 75 -14.43 -11.75 11.12
CA GLY A 75 -13.93 -12.03 9.77
C GLY A 75 -15.00 -12.36 8.73
N PHE A 76 -14.58 -13.06 7.67
CA PHE A 76 -15.43 -13.53 6.58
C PHE A 76 -15.48 -15.06 6.61
N ARG A 77 -16.68 -15.63 6.45
CA ARG A 77 -16.89 -17.09 6.42
C ARG A 77 -16.84 -17.70 5.02
N ALA A 78 -16.84 -16.85 3.98
CA ALA A 78 -16.77 -17.26 2.59
C ALA A 78 -16.02 -16.23 1.73
N MET A 79 -15.37 -16.70 0.68
CA MET A 79 -14.68 -15.84 -0.28
C MET A 79 -15.63 -14.88 -1.00
N GLY A 80 -16.86 -15.32 -1.30
CA GLY A 80 -17.90 -14.47 -1.89
C GLY A 80 -18.18 -13.22 -1.04
N GLY A 81 -18.36 -13.39 0.28
CA GLY A 81 -18.59 -12.27 1.20
C GLY A 81 -17.38 -11.33 1.31
N THR A 82 -16.16 -11.88 1.26
CA THR A 82 -14.92 -11.07 1.22
C THR A 82 -14.88 -10.21 -0.05
N ARG A 83 -15.14 -10.81 -1.21
CA ARG A 83 -15.12 -10.13 -2.50
C ARG A 83 -16.19 -9.03 -2.57
N ALA A 84 -17.43 -9.34 -2.17
CA ALA A 84 -18.52 -8.37 -2.11
C ALA A 84 -18.17 -7.18 -1.20
N PHE A 85 -17.63 -7.45 -0.01
CA PHE A 85 -17.18 -6.39 0.91
C PHE A 85 -16.10 -5.50 0.29
N CYS A 86 -15.07 -6.10 -0.33
CA CYS A 86 -14.00 -5.34 -0.99
C CYS A 86 -14.52 -4.48 -2.14
N ILE A 87 -15.46 -4.98 -2.95
CA ILE A 87 -16.07 -4.23 -4.05
C ILE A 87 -16.85 -3.02 -3.50
N ILE A 88 -17.76 -3.25 -2.55
CA ILE A 88 -18.57 -2.17 -1.95
C ILE A 88 -17.66 -1.11 -1.33
N ARG A 89 -16.63 -1.54 -0.59
CA ARG A 89 -15.67 -0.63 0.06
C ARG A 89 -14.86 0.17 -0.96
N SER A 90 -14.43 -0.47 -2.06
CA SER A 90 -13.69 0.19 -3.15
C SER A 90 -14.54 1.27 -3.82
N VAL A 91 -15.78 0.95 -4.19
CA VAL A 91 -16.72 1.91 -4.78
C VAL A 91 -17.00 3.06 -3.82
N TRP A 92 -17.24 2.74 -2.55
CA TRP A 92 -17.50 3.75 -1.52
C TRP A 92 -16.37 4.76 -1.35
N GLU A 93 -15.14 4.29 -1.14
CA GLU A 93 -14.00 5.20 -0.93
C GLU A 93 -13.64 5.95 -2.22
N THR A 94 -13.72 5.31 -3.39
CA THR A 94 -13.52 5.99 -4.68
C THR A 94 -14.54 7.10 -4.90
N SER A 95 -15.80 6.88 -4.54
CA SER A 95 -16.86 7.89 -4.64
C SER A 95 -16.54 9.11 -3.76
N LYS A 96 -16.08 8.88 -2.53
CA LYS A 96 -15.67 9.96 -1.62
C LYS A 96 -14.46 10.74 -2.16
N LEU A 97 -13.46 10.05 -2.69
CA LEU A 97 -12.28 10.69 -3.30
C LEU A 97 -12.64 11.57 -4.50
N ARG A 98 -13.73 11.22 -5.21
CA ARG A 98 -14.27 12.00 -6.34
C ARG A 98 -15.27 13.08 -5.92
N GLY A 99 -15.52 13.28 -4.64
CA GLY A 99 -16.51 14.24 -4.14
C GLY A 99 -17.96 13.86 -4.45
N GLN A 100 -18.24 12.58 -4.73
CA GLN A 100 -19.57 12.08 -5.07
C GLN A 100 -20.27 11.51 -3.83
N ASN A 101 -21.60 11.53 -3.82
CA ASN A 101 -22.38 10.86 -2.79
C ASN A 101 -22.28 9.33 -2.94
N PRO A 102 -21.65 8.62 -1.99
CA PRO A 102 -21.41 7.17 -2.12
C PRO A 102 -22.69 6.35 -2.21
N PHE A 103 -23.77 6.77 -1.54
CA PHE A 103 -25.06 6.07 -1.61
C PHE A 103 -25.69 6.16 -2.98
N LYS A 104 -25.57 7.32 -3.66
CA LYS A 104 -26.06 7.48 -5.03
C LYS A 104 -25.29 6.56 -5.98
N VAL A 105 -23.97 6.51 -5.86
CA VAL A 105 -23.12 5.64 -6.70
C VAL A 105 -23.41 4.17 -6.47
N LEU A 106 -23.52 3.74 -5.21
CA LEU A 106 -23.87 2.35 -4.89
C LEU A 106 -25.25 1.95 -5.39
N ARG A 107 -26.24 2.85 -5.33
CA ARG A 107 -27.58 2.60 -5.86
C ARG A 107 -27.52 2.34 -7.37
N VAL A 108 -26.84 3.21 -8.12
CA VAL A 108 -26.67 3.05 -9.57
C VAL A 108 -25.95 1.75 -9.90
N ALA A 109 -24.89 1.42 -9.17
CA ALA A 109 -24.12 0.20 -9.38
C ALA A 109 -24.89 -1.10 -9.06
N ALA A 110 -25.93 -1.04 -8.24
CA ALA A 110 -26.77 -2.20 -7.90
C ALA A 110 -27.93 -2.40 -8.88
N THR A 111 -28.29 -1.38 -9.65
CA THR A 111 -29.39 -1.40 -10.63
C THR A 111 -28.92 -1.57 -12.07
N ALA A 112 -27.61 -1.51 -12.31
CA ALA A 112 -26.96 -1.74 -13.60
C ALA A 112 -26.64 -3.23 -13.78
#